data_AF-A0A3S9PZW6-F1
#
_entry.id   AF-A0A3S9PZW6-F1
#
_cell.length_a   1.000
_cell.length_b   1.000
_cell.length_c   1.000
_cell.angle_alpha   90.00
_cell.angle_beta   90.00
_cell.angle_gamma   90.00
#
_symmetry.space_group_name_H-M   'P 1'
#
loop_
_entity.id
_entity.type
_entity.pdbx_description
1 polymer ?
#
loop_
_entity_poly.entity_id
_entity_poly.type
_entity_poly.pdbx_seq_one_letter_code
_entity_poly.pdbx_strand_id
1 'polypeptide(L)'
;MSLSNAILRAVPGAFILNSGLNKIGMDDETAENLQNMAKVGVPATGNMTPSQFGKFLSYGETAVGAALLLPFVPTRIAGAALTVFSAGLVANYFALPGMTQEDGIRPSEQGTALAKDSWILAIGAALTLRGSGKKNK
;
A
#
# COMPACT_ATOMS: atom_id res chain seq x y z
N MET A 1 8.08 17.46 -12.73
CA MET A 1 7.19 17.09 -11.60
C MET A 1 7.06 18.31 -10.70
N SER A 2 5.87 18.64 -10.18
CA SER A 2 5.74 19.74 -9.21
C SER A 2 6.29 19.33 -7.85
N LEU A 3 6.72 20.31 -7.03
CA LEU A 3 7.22 20.05 -5.68
C LEU A 3 6.18 19.30 -4.82
N SER A 4 4.90 19.67 -4.93
CA SER A 4 3.82 18.97 -4.22
C SER A 4 3.76 17.48 -4.59
N ASN A 5 3.87 17.14 -5.89
CA ASN A 5 3.86 15.74 -6.32
C ASN A 5 5.13 15.02 -5.85
N ALA A 6 6.26 15.72 -5.79
CA ALA A 6 7.51 15.15 -5.26
C ALA A 6 7.34 14.75 -3.78
N ILE A 7 6.79 15.63 -2.94
CA ILE A 7 6.55 15.37 -1.51
C ILE A 7 5.56 14.22 -1.33
N LEU A 8 4.42 14.27 -2.04
CA LEU A 8 3.37 13.25 -1.98
C LEU A 8 3.86 11.87 -2.46
N ARG A 9 4.92 11.80 -3.27
CA ARG A 9 5.55 10.54 -3.69
C ARG A 9 6.68 10.12 -2.76
N ALA A 10 7.51 11.06 -2.32
CA ALA A 10 8.76 10.79 -1.61
C ALA A 10 8.51 10.11 -0.26
N VAL A 11 7.60 10.65 0.55
CA VAL A 11 7.34 10.13 1.90
C VAL A 11 6.78 8.70 1.85
N PRO A 12 5.61 8.43 1.23
CA PRO A 12 5.11 7.06 1.15
C PRO A 12 6.06 6.15 0.38
N GLY A 13 6.71 6.65 -0.68
CA GLY A 13 7.67 5.89 -1.47
C GLY A 13 8.85 5.37 -0.66
N ALA A 14 9.44 6.22 0.19
CA ALA A 14 10.57 5.83 1.06
C ALA A 14 10.14 4.82 2.12
N PHE A 15 9.00 5.03 2.78
CA PHE A 15 8.48 4.09 3.78
C PHE A 15 8.15 2.72 3.18
N ILE A 16 7.45 2.69 2.05
CA ILE A 16 7.06 1.44 1.37
C ILE A 16 8.31 0.74 0.82
N LEU A 17 9.25 1.47 0.21
CA LEU A 17 10.49 0.89 -0.30
C LEU A 17 11.30 0.25 0.84
N ASN A 18 11.49 0.97 1.95
CA ASN A 18 12.17 0.44 3.13
C ASN A 18 11.47 -0.81 3.67
N SER A 19 10.13 -0.80 3.73
CA SER A 19 9.35 -1.96 4.16
C SER A 19 9.59 -3.17 3.26
N GLY A 20 9.51 -2.99 1.94
CA GLY A 20 9.71 -4.07 0.96
C GLY A 20 11.12 -4.65 1.01
N LEU A 21 12.14 -3.78 1.09
CA LEU A 21 13.54 -4.21 1.19
C LEU A 21 13.81 -5.01 2.47
N ASN A 22 13.25 -4.59 3.61
CA ASN A 22 13.39 -5.31 4.88
C ASN A 22 12.63 -6.65 4.92
N LYS A 23 11.71 -6.86 3.97
CA LYS A 23 10.95 -8.10 3.80
C LYS A 23 11.59 -9.09 2.83
N ILE A 24 12.65 -8.68 2.11
CA ILE A 24 13.38 -9.58 1.21
C ILE A 24 14.06 -10.67 2.05
N GLY A 25 13.79 -11.92 1.71
CA GLY A 25 14.37 -13.07 2.41
C GLY A 25 13.72 -13.38 3.75
N MET A 26 12.50 -12.88 4.01
CA MET A 26 11.72 -13.33 5.17
C MET A 26 11.53 -14.86 5.15
N ASP A 27 11.49 -15.44 6.34
CA ASP A 27 11.22 -16.86 6.53
C ASP A 27 9.74 -17.19 6.25
N ASP A 28 9.46 -18.48 6.04
CA ASP A 28 8.13 -18.95 5.67
C ASP A 28 7.09 -18.76 6.78
N GLU A 29 7.48 -18.79 8.07
CA GLU A 29 6.56 -18.57 9.19
C GLU A 29 6.11 -17.10 9.24
N THR A 30 7.05 -16.16 9.10
CA THR A 30 6.74 -14.73 8.96
C THR A 30 5.84 -14.50 7.75
N ALA A 31 6.15 -15.13 6.61
CA ALA A 31 5.36 -14.99 5.39
C ALA A 31 3.94 -15.56 5.55
N GLU A 32 3.79 -16.70 6.22
CA GLU A 32 2.50 -17.33 6.52
C GLU A 32 1.65 -16.44 7.43
N ASN A 33 2.25 -15.87 8.49
CA ASN A 33 1.55 -14.95 9.39
C ASN A 33 1.03 -13.71 8.65
N LEU A 34 1.85 -13.10 7.79
CA LEU A 34 1.44 -11.96 6.98
C LEU A 34 0.38 -12.36 5.93
N GLN A 35 0.49 -13.52 5.32
CA GLN A 35 -0.48 -14.04 4.36
C GLN A 35 -1.84 -14.30 5.02
N ASN A 36 -1.82 -14.89 6.22
CA ASN A 36 -3.02 -15.19 6.99
C ASN A 36 -3.80 -13.92 7.34
N MET A 37 -3.10 -12.83 7.62
CA MET A 37 -3.71 -11.52 7.80
C MET A 37 -4.20 -10.95 6.46
N ALA A 38 -3.38 -10.99 5.41
CA ALA A 38 -3.67 -10.39 4.12
C ALA A 38 -4.86 -11.04 3.38
N LYS A 39 -5.03 -12.36 3.51
CA LYS A 39 -6.10 -13.10 2.82
C LYS A 39 -7.50 -12.78 3.34
N VAL A 40 -7.61 -12.16 4.52
CA VAL A 40 -8.90 -11.74 5.09
C VAL A 40 -9.50 -10.60 4.27
N GLY A 41 -8.72 -9.55 3.99
CA GLY A 41 -9.16 -8.45 3.13
C GLY A 41 -8.89 -8.64 1.64
N VAL A 42 -7.90 -9.47 1.28
CA VAL A 42 -7.53 -9.75 -0.13
C VAL A 42 -7.46 -11.27 -0.37
N PRO A 43 -8.60 -11.95 -0.56
CA PRO A 43 -8.68 -13.41 -0.63
C PRO A 43 -7.76 -14.06 -1.67
N ALA A 44 -7.49 -13.36 -2.77
CA ALA A 44 -6.59 -13.84 -3.83
C ALA A 44 -5.17 -14.18 -3.32
N THR A 45 -4.71 -13.54 -2.23
CA THR A 45 -3.40 -13.82 -1.63
C THR A 45 -3.34 -15.19 -0.98
N GLY A 46 -4.48 -15.78 -0.59
CA GLY A 46 -4.54 -17.13 0.00
C GLY A 46 -4.30 -18.27 -0.99
N ASN A 47 -4.25 -18.00 -2.29
CA ASN A 47 -3.95 -18.99 -3.32
C ASN A 47 -2.45 -19.23 -3.53
N MET A 48 -1.60 -18.46 -2.87
CA MET A 48 -0.14 -18.56 -2.95
C MET A 48 0.38 -19.47 -1.82
N THR A 49 1.55 -20.09 -2.00
CA THR A 49 2.27 -20.63 -0.84
C THR A 49 2.83 -19.48 0.02
N PRO A 50 3.14 -19.68 1.32
CA PRO A 50 3.75 -18.65 2.15
C PRO A 50 4.99 -18.02 1.53
N SER A 51 5.92 -18.86 1.02
CA SER A 51 7.12 -18.39 0.34
C SER A 51 6.83 -17.56 -0.92
N GLN A 52 5.82 -17.95 -1.72
CA GLN A 52 5.38 -17.19 -2.89
C GLN A 52 4.78 -15.84 -2.48
N PHE A 53 3.95 -15.83 -1.45
CA PHE A 53 3.36 -14.61 -0.90
C PHE A 53 4.44 -13.67 -0.37
N GLY A 54 5.40 -14.17 0.41
CA GLY A 54 6.50 -13.36 0.95
C GLY A 54 7.32 -12.68 -0.15
N LYS A 55 7.65 -13.42 -1.23
CA LYS A 55 8.30 -12.86 -2.43
C LYS A 55 7.42 -11.84 -3.14
N PHE A 56 6.14 -12.15 -3.34
CA PHE A 56 5.20 -11.26 -4.01
C PHE A 56 5.02 -9.94 -3.23
N LEU A 57 4.84 -10.02 -1.91
CA LEU A 57 4.68 -8.86 -1.04
C LEU A 57 5.95 -8.01 -1.00
N SER A 58 7.11 -8.61 -0.73
CA SER A 58 8.38 -7.89 -0.66
C SER A 58 8.72 -7.18 -1.97
N TYR A 59 8.71 -7.91 -3.09
CA TYR A 59 8.97 -7.29 -4.40
C TYR A 59 7.88 -6.31 -4.83
N GLY A 60 6.62 -6.57 -4.47
CA GLY A 60 5.51 -5.66 -4.74
C GLY A 60 5.69 -4.32 -4.02
N GLU A 61 6.01 -4.35 -2.73
CA GLU A 61 6.33 -3.14 -1.95
C GLU A 61 7.56 -2.43 -2.50
N THR A 62 8.66 -3.15 -2.77
CA THR A 62 9.84 -2.56 -3.38
C THR A 62 9.52 -1.89 -4.72
N ALA A 63 8.71 -2.53 -5.57
CA ALA A 63 8.31 -1.98 -6.86
C ALA A 63 7.44 -0.72 -6.72
N VAL A 64 6.44 -0.72 -5.82
CA VAL A 64 5.60 0.45 -5.55
C VAL A 64 6.43 1.60 -4.98
N GLY A 65 7.28 1.32 -4.00
CA GLY A 65 8.17 2.31 -3.39
C GLY A 65 9.14 2.91 -4.40
N ALA A 66 9.80 2.06 -5.21
CA ALA A 66 10.67 2.52 -6.28
C ALA A 66 9.90 3.33 -7.34
N ALA A 67 8.71 2.89 -7.74
CA ALA A 67 7.88 3.61 -8.70
C ALA A 67 7.49 5.01 -8.20
N LEU A 68 7.27 5.17 -6.89
CA LEU A 68 7.03 6.48 -6.29
C LEU A 68 8.29 7.36 -6.30
N LEU A 69 9.46 6.82 -6.00
CA LEU A 69 10.69 7.61 -5.88
C LEU A 69 11.33 7.97 -7.23
N LEU A 70 11.21 7.11 -8.24
CA LEU A 70 11.90 7.29 -9.51
C LEU A 70 11.26 8.40 -10.37
N PRO A 71 12.02 9.42 -10.79
CA PRO A 71 11.46 10.62 -11.41
C PRO A 71 10.95 10.38 -12.84
N PHE A 72 11.42 9.31 -13.50
CA PHE A 72 10.98 8.93 -14.85
C PHE A 72 9.67 8.12 -14.86
N VAL A 73 9.19 7.66 -13.70
CA VAL A 73 7.87 7.01 -13.61
C VAL A 73 6.78 8.09 -13.64
N PRO A 74 5.83 8.02 -14.59
CA PRO A 74 4.74 8.99 -14.69
C PRO A 74 3.93 9.04 -13.39
N THR A 75 3.57 10.25 -12.94
CA THR A 75 2.85 10.44 -11.67
C THR A 75 1.54 9.66 -11.61
N ARG A 76 0.80 9.57 -12.72
CA ARG A 76 -0.44 8.79 -12.78
C ARG A 76 -0.21 7.30 -12.51
N ILE A 77 0.86 6.73 -13.06
CA ILE A 77 1.19 5.32 -12.92
C ILE A 77 1.65 5.02 -11.49
N ALA A 78 2.54 5.85 -10.95
CA ALA A 78 2.98 5.73 -9.56
C ALA A 78 1.81 5.91 -8.57
N GLY A 79 0.91 6.85 -8.85
CA GLY A 79 -0.32 7.05 -8.09
C GLY A 79 -1.23 5.83 -8.13
N ALA A 80 -1.46 5.26 -9.31
CA ALA A 80 -2.33 4.09 -9.47
C ALA A 80 -1.78 2.86 -8.74
N ALA A 81 -0.46 2.64 -8.82
CA ALA A 81 0.22 1.59 -8.07
C ALA A 81 0.02 1.76 -6.56
N LEU A 82 0.21 2.99 -6.05
CA LEU A 82 -0.03 3.31 -4.64
C LEU A 82 -1.50 3.12 -4.24
N THR A 83 -2.44 3.54 -5.09
CA THR A 83 -3.88 3.34 -4.87
C THR A 83 -4.23 1.87 -4.72
N VAL A 84 -3.79 1.01 -5.64
CA VAL A 84 -4.06 -0.43 -5.59
C VAL A 84 -3.45 -1.06 -4.34
N PHE A 85 -2.20 -0.70 -4.03
CA PHE A 85 -1.51 -1.18 -2.83
C PHE A 85 -2.27 -0.79 -1.55
N SER A 86 -2.59 0.49 -1.38
CA SER A 86 -3.30 0.98 -0.20
C SER A 86 -4.75 0.54 -0.13
N ALA A 87 -5.41 0.25 -1.26
CA ALA A 87 -6.74 -0.34 -1.25
C ALA A 87 -6.74 -1.73 -0.61
N GLY A 88 -5.67 -2.54 -0.81
CA GLY A 88 -5.50 -3.81 -0.10
C GLY A 88 -5.34 -3.64 1.41
N LEU A 89 -4.60 -2.62 1.85
CA LEU A 89 -4.44 -2.31 3.28
C LEU A 89 -5.76 -1.87 3.93
N VAL A 90 -6.49 -0.98 3.25
CA VAL A 90 -7.81 -0.52 3.70
C VAL A 90 -8.84 -1.65 3.67
N ALA A 91 -8.76 -2.58 2.71
CA ALA A 91 -9.60 -3.77 2.71
C ALA A 91 -9.36 -4.64 3.95
N ASN A 92 -8.10 -4.83 4.37
CA ASN A 92 -7.79 -5.52 5.62
C ASN A 92 -8.34 -4.78 6.85
N TYR A 93 -8.28 -3.44 6.88
CA TYR A 93 -8.89 -2.66 7.96
C TYR A 93 -10.37 -2.96 8.15
N PHE A 94 -11.14 -3.08 7.07
CA PHE A 94 -12.58 -3.38 7.17
C PHE A 94 -12.88 -4.87 7.36
N ALA A 95 -11.99 -5.77 6.93
CA ALA A 95 -12.25 -7.21 6.94
C ALA A 95 -11.75 -7.91 8.22
N LEU A 96 -10.67 -7.41 8.84
CA LEU A 96 -10.11 -8.02 10.05
C LEU A 96 -11.04 -7.76 11.26
N PRO A 97 -11.30 -8.79 12.09
CA PRO A 97 -12.16 -8.64 13.25
C PRO A 97 -11.54 -7.69 14.29
N GLY A 98 -12.37 -6.86 14.91
CA GLY A 98 -11.96 -5.94 15.97
C GLY A 98 -11.25 -4.66 15.49
N MET A 99 -11.11 -4.43 14.19
CA MET A 99 -10.51 -3.20 13.66
C MET A 99 -11.44 -1.98 13.73
N THR A 100 -12.74 -2.21 13.68
CA THR A 100 -13.77 -1.15 13.72
C THR A 100 -14.56 -1.22 15.02
N GLN A 101 -15.18 -0.10 15.39
CA GLN A 101 -16.19 -0.05 16.44
C GLN A 101 -17.47 -0.78 15.98
N GLU A 102 -18.49 -0.83 16.84
CA GLU A 102 -19.77 -1.50 16.54
C GLU A 102 -20.47 -0.96 15.28
N ASP A 103 -20.13 0.25 14.82
CA ASP A 103 -20.67 0.85 13.60
C ASP A 103 -20.01 0.36 12.30
N GLY A 104 -18.94 -0.43 12.39
CA GLY A 104 -18.23 -0.97 11.25
C GLY A 104 -17.39 0.05 10.45
N ILE A 105 -17.27 1.30 10.91
CA ILE A 105 -16.57 2.38 10.18
C ILE A 105 -15.44 2.98 11.00
N ARG A 106 -15.73 3.42 12.23
CA ARG A 106 -14.74 4.12 13.06
C ARG A 106 -13.70 3.14 13.58
N PRO A 107 -12.42 3.54 13.67
CA PRO A 107 -11.40 2.64 14.17
C PRO A 107 -11.63 2.35 15.66
N SER A 108 -11.40 1.10 16.04
CA SER A 108 -11.14 0.74 17.43
C SER A 108 -9.73 1.20 17.83
N GLU A 109 -9.36 1.02 19.10
CA GLU A 109 -7.98 1.25 19.54
C GLU A 109 -6.98 0.39 18.74
N GLN A 110 -7.33 -0.88 18.49
CA GLN A 110 -6.49 -1.81 17.73
C GLN A 110 -6.43 -1.44 16.23
N GLY A 111 -7.55 -1.03 15.63
CA GLY A 111 -7.63 -0.72 14.21
C GLY A 111 -7.08 0.65 13.81
N THR A 112 -6.74 1.51 14.78
CA THR A 112 -6.21 2.85 14.51
C THR A 112 -4.92 2.84 13.67
N ALA A 113 -4.09 1.80 13.80
CA ALA A 113 -2.90 1.66 12.97
C ALA A 113 -3.23 1.44 11.49
N LEU A 114 -4.12 0.50 11.18
CA LEU A 114 -4.54 0.19 9.81
C LEU A 114 -5.44 1.28 9.21
N ALA A 115 -6.25 1.94 10.03
CA ALA A 115 -7.11 3.04 9.57
C ALA A 115 -6.32 4.20 8.94
N LYS A 116 -5.08 4.44 9.40
CA LYS A 116 -4.19 5.47 8.85
C LYS A 116 -3.75 5.20 7.41
N ASP A 117 -3.83 3.95 6.94
CA ASP A 117 -3.53 3.61 5.54
C ASP A 117 -4.52 4.25 4.55
N SER A 118 -5.68 4.71 5.04
CA SER A 118 -6.61 5.55 4.28
C SER A 118 -5.97 6.85 3.77
N TRP A 119 -5.00 7.41 4.49
CA TRP A 119 -4.26 8.59 4.03
C TRP A 119 -3.40 8.28 2.82
N ILE A 120 -2.75 7.11 2.81
CA ILE A 120 -1.92 6.66 1.70
C ILE A 120 -2.82 6.37 0.47
N LEU A 121 -3.99 5.78 0.69
CA LEU A 121 -5.01 5.61 -0.36
C LEU A 121 -5.43 6.95 -0.97
N ALA A 122 -5.72 7.95 -0.13
CA ALA A 122 -6.09 9.29 -0.58
C ALA A 122 -4.96 9.95 -1.39
N ILE A 123 -3.70 9.80 -0.96
CA ILE A 123 -2.53 10.30 -1.70
C ILE A 123 -2.42 9.62 -3.07
N GLY A 124 -2.51 8.29 -3.12
CA GLY A 124 -2.48 7.53 -4.37
C GLY A 124 -3.59 7.97 -5.33
N ALA A 125 -4.82 8.10 -4.82
CA ALA A 125 -5.97 8.53 -5.61
C ALA A 125 -5.77 9.96 -6.16
N ALA A 126 -5.27 10.87 -5.34
CA ALA A 126 -4.97 12.24 -5.77
C ALA A 126 -3.87 12.27 -6.84
N LEU A 127 -2.80 11.48 -6.71
CA LEU A 127 -1.73 11.40 -7.71
C LEU A 127 -2.23 10.79 -9.03
N THR A 128 -3.13 9.80 -8.96
CA THR A 128 -3.76 9.15 -10.12
C THR A 128 -4.64 10.15 -10.88
N LEU A 129 -5.55 10.82 -10.18
CA LEU A 129 -6.53 11.73 -10.80
C LEU A 129 -5.89 13.04 -11.25
N ARG A 130 -4.97 13.60 -10.45
CA ARG A 130 -4.33 14.91 -10.71
C ARG A 130 -3.09 14.83 -11.60
N GLY A 131 -2.60 13.63 -11.94
CA GLY A 131 -1.34 13.44 -12.68
C GLY A 131 -1.27 14.01 -14.11
N SER A 132 -2.24 14.84 -14.52
CA SER A 132 -2.12 15.78 -15.63
C SER A 132 -2.36 17.19 -15.15
N GLY A 133 -1.31 17.84 -14.64
CA GLY A 133 -1.24 19.29 -14.66
C GLY A 133 -1.33 19.73 -16.11
N LYS A 134 -2.51 20.16 -16.53
CA LYS A 134 -2.77 20.84 -17.80
C LYS A 134 -1.70 21.93 -17.93
N LYS A 135 -0.84 21.85 -18.96
CA LYS A 135 -0.09 23.03 -19.40
C LYS A 135 -1.15 24.00 -19.91
N ASN A 136 -1.54 24.97 -19.09
CA ASN A 136 -2.30 26.10 -19.60
C ASN A 136 -1.37 26.80 -20.61
N LYS A 137 -1.81 26.79 -21.87
CA LYS A 137 -1.30 27.68 -22.91
C LYS A 137 -1.66 29.11 -22.55
#